data_AF-A0A523AW34-F1
#
_entry.id   AF-A0A523AW34-F1
#
_cell.length_a   1.000
_cell.length_b   1.000
_cell.length_c   1.000
_cell.angle_alpha   90.00
_cell.angle_beta   90.00
_cell.angle_gamma   90.00
#
_symmetry.space_group_name_H-M   'P 1'
#
loop_
_entity.id
_entity.type
_entity.pdbx_description
1 polymer ?
#
loop_
_entity_poly.entity_id
_entity_poly.type
_entity_poly.pdbx_seq_one_letter_code
_entity_poly.pdbx_strand_id
1 'polypeptide(L)' 'MGKIIRAQRIGKGSPTYRAKSWRRVGEVKLPPTRATRGVVVDIVHEPGRGYPLML' A
#
# COMPACT_ATOMS: atom_id res chain seq x y z
N MET A 1 16.44 23.98 24.65
CA MET A 1 15.50 23.61 23.56
C MET A 1 16.22 22.73 22.56
N GLY A 2 15.74 21.51 22.34
CA GLY A 2 16.34 20.55 21.41
C GLY A 2 15.65 20.53 20.05
N LYS A 3 16.32 19.95 19.04
CA LYS A 3 15.67 19.65 17.76
C LYS A 3 14.63 18.52 17.96
N ILE A 4 13.62 18.50 17.09
CA ILE A 4 12.61 17.44 17.07
C ILE A 4 13.24 16.06 16.83
N ILE A 5 12.72 15.04 17.51
CA ILE A 5 13.16 13.66 17.31
C ILE A 5 12.64 13.10 15.97
N ARG A 6 13.29 12.04 15.48
CA ARG A 6 12.95 11.43 14.18
C ARG A 6 11.48 10.98 14.09
N ALA A 7 10.95 10.40 15.17
CA ALA A 7 9.55 9.94 15.23
C ALA A 7 8.54 11.08 15.01
N GLN A 8 8.80 12.27 15.56
CA GLN A 8 7.95 13.45 15.35
C GLN A 8 7.95 13.90 13.89
N ARG A 9 9.11 13.82 13.20
CA ARG A 9 9.22 14.15 11.78
C ARG A 9 8.51 13.11 10.90
N ILE A 10 8.56 11.83 11.27
CA ILE A 10 7.80 10.76 10.62
C ILE A 10 6.29 11.00 10.79
N GLY A 11 5.82 11.28 12.01
CA GLY A 11 4.40 11.54 12.31
C GLY A 11 3.82 12.76 11.57
N LYS A 12 4.64 13.78 11.28
CA LYS A 12 4.25 14.92 10.43
C LYS A 12 3.99 14.52 8.96
N GLY A 13 4.45 13.35 8.52
CA GLY A 13 4.25 12.87 7.16
C GLY A 13 4.98 13.69 6.10
N SER A 14 6.17 14.23 6.44
CA SER A 14 7.02 14.96 5.50
C SER A 14 7.34 14.09 4.27
N PRO A 15 7.54 14.67 3.06
CA PRO A 15 7.75 13.91 1.83
C PRO A 15 8.84 12.82 1.93
N THR A 16 9.90 13.07 2.71
CA THR A 16 10.98 12.10 2.98
C THR A 16 10.50 10.79 3.61
N TYR A 17 9.45 10.82 4.43
CA TYR A 17 8.91 9.64 5.13
C TYR A 17 7.60 9.14 4.53
N ARG A 18 7.04 9.84 3.54
CA ARG A 18 5.77 9.47 2.93
C ARG A 18 5.98 8.33 1.94
N ALA A 19 5.10 7.33 2.00
CA ALA A 19 5.09 6.27 1.00
C ALA A 19 4.71 6.83 -0.38
N LYS A 20 5.34 6.30 -1.44
CA LYS A 20 5.00 6.62 -2.84
C LYS A 20 3.73 5.87 -3.27
N SER A 21 2.60 6.14 -2.61
CA SER A 21 1.34 5.42 -2.80
C SER A 21 0.81 5.43 -4.24
N TRP A 22 1.12 6.46 -5.01
CA TRP A 22 0.76 6.59 -6.43
C TRP A 22 1.35 5.50 -7.34
N ARG A 23 2.38 4.78 -6.88
CA ARG A 23 2.97 3.64 -7.62
C ARG A 23 2.27 2.31 -7.36
N ARG A 24 1.33 2.27 -6.41
CA ARG A 24 0.65 1.03 -6.04
C ARG A 24 -0.38 0.67 -7.10
N VAL A 25 -0.53 -0.63 -7.38
CA VAL A 25 -1.52 -1.15 -8.34
C VAL A 25 -2.95 -0.80 -7.91
N GLY A 26 -3.26 -0.97 -6.61
CA GLY A 26 -4.58 -0.70 -6.08
C GLY A 26 -4.74 -1.15 -4.64
N GLU A 27 -5.92 -0.88 -4.08
CA GLU A 27 -6.30 -1.41 -2.77
C GLU A 27 -6.82 -2.84 -2.94
N VAL A 28 -6.35 -3.76 -2.09
CA VAL A 28 -6.79 -5.16 -2.09
C VAL A 28 -7.81 -5.35 -0.97
N LYS A 29 -9.05 -5.64 -1.34
CA LYS A 29 -10.17 -5.90 -0.41
C LYS A 29 -10.90 -7.16 -0.82
N LEU A 30 -11.41 -7.88 0.17
CA LEU A 30 -12.41 -8.91 -0.09
C LEU A 30 -13.73 -8.23 -0.47
N PRO A 31 -14.46 -8.75 -1.46
CA PRO A 31 -15.79 -8.25 -1.77
C PRO A 31 -16.71 -8.46 -0.54
N PRO A 32 -17.73 -7.60 -0.34
CA PRO A 32 -18.64 -7.70 0.80
C PRO A 32 -19.56 -8.93 0.76
N THR A 33 -19.51 -9.72 -0.31
CA THR A 33 -20.34 -10.91 -0.53
C THR A 33 -19.66 -12.16 0.05
N ARG A 34 -20.43 -13.01 0.75
CA ARG A 34 -19.89 -14.18 1.48
C ARG A 34 -19.39 -15.34 0.61
N ALA A 35 -19.94 -15.52 -0.58
CA ALA A 35 -19.59 -16.66 -1.44
C ALA A 35 -19.81 -16.29 -2.90
N THR A 36 -18.73 -15.95 -3.58
CA THR A 36 -18.73 -15.62 -5.01
C THR A 36 -17.58 -16.37 -5.66
N ARG A 37 -17.82 -16.94 -6.85
CA ARG A 37 -16.74 -17.50 -7.68
C ARG A 37 -16.11 -16.36 -8.47
N GLY A 38 -14.78 -16.34 -8.52
CA GLY A 38 -13.99 -15.46 -9.38
C GLY A 38 -13.03 -16.29 -10.21
N VAL A 39 -12.55 -15.71 -11.30
CA VAL A 39 -11.50 -16.29 -12.14
C VAL A 39 -10.31 -15.34 -12.06
N VAL A 40 -9.10 -15.90 -11.89
CA VAL A 40 -7.87 -15.11 -11.94
C VAL A 40 -7.64 -14.70 -13.39
N VAL A 41 -7.59 -13.41 -13.62
CA VAL A 41 -7.43 -12.78 -14.94
C VAL A 41 -5.95 -12.57 -15.25
N ASP A 42 -5.17 -12.14 -14.25
CA ASP A 42 -3.75 -11.82 -14.45
C ASP A 42 -2.93 -11.92 -13.16
N ILE A 43 -1.61 -11.96 -13.29
CA ILE A 43 -0.63 -11.91 -12.20
C ILE A 43 0.33 -10.74 -12.44
N VAL A 44 0.24 -9.71 -11.61
CA VAL A 44 0.96 -8.44 -11.79
C VAL A 44 1.93 -8.16 -10.65
N HIS A 45 3.03 -7.45 -10.93
CA HIS A 45 3.97 -7.02 -9.89
C HIS A 45 3.43 -5.80 -9.10
N GLU A 46 3.43 -5.84 -7.76
CA GLU A 46 3.03 -4.72 -6.91
C GLU A 46 4.23 -4.05 -6.21
N PRO A 47 4.61 -2.82 -6.60
CA PRO A 47 5.81 -2.15 -6.09
C PRO A 47 5.78 -1.81 -4.60
N GLY A 48 4.58 -1.65 -4.01
CA GLY A 48 4.40 -1.27 -2.61
C GLY A 48 4.52 -2.40 -1.60
N ARG A 49 4.49 -3.65 -2.06
CA ARG A 49 4.37 -4.87 -1.24
C ARG A 49 5.54 -5.84 -1.45
N GLY A 50 6.18 -5.81 -2.61
CA GLY A 50 7.32 -6.69 -2.93
C GLY A 50 6.92 -8.13 -3.29
N TYR A 51 5.65 -8.36 -3.60
CA TYR A 51 5.11 -9.65 -4.05
C TYR A 51 4.10 -9.46 -5.19
N PRO A 52 3.81 -10.51 -6.00
CA PRO A 52 2.83 -10.41 -7.06
C PRO A 52 1.40 -10.32 -6.51
N LEU A 53 0.53 -9.63 -7.24
CA LEU A 53 -0.92 -9.60 -7.03
C LEU A 53 -1.64 -10.37 -8.13
N MET A 54 -2.75 -11.01 -7.75
CA MET A 54 -3.68 -11.64 -8.68
C MET A 54 -4.87 -10.70 -8.90
N LEU A 55 -5.23 -10.49 -10.17
CA LEU A 55 -6.41 -9.72 -10.58
C LEU A 55 -7.57 -10.67 -10.89
#